data_AF-A0A1M5VWZ8-F1
#
_entry.id   AF-A0A1M5VWZ8-F1
#
_cell.length_a   1.000
_cell.length_b   1.000
_cell.length_c   1.000
_cell.angle_alpha   90.00
_cell.angle_beta   90.00
_cell.angle_gamma   90.00
#
_symmetry.space_group_name_H-M   'P 1'
#
loop_
_entity.id
_entity.type
_entity.pdbx_description
1 polymer ?
#
loop_
_entity_poly.entity_id
_entity_poly.type
_entity_poly.pdbx_seq_one_letter_code
_entity_poly.pdbx_strand_id
1 'polypeptide(L)'
;MIKNLTQTLFAALFFALLIACGTKKETTATETATDSTSADADEWKAMDDFHMIMAESFHPFKDSANLAPAKAKAAELAASAEQWLAAPLPEKVNNANVKAKLEALKIKTTAFVETSKSTDDKVVGDALTELHDMFHELQEAWYAGHGEHHH
;
A
#
# COMPACT_ATOMS: atom_id res chain seq x y z
N MET A 1 23.26 46.19 -8.22
CA MET A 1 22.12 46.81 -8.95
C MET A 1 21.35 45.67 -9.59
N ILE A 2 20.08 45.35 -9.33
CA ILE A 2 18.97 45.90 -8.53
C ILE A 2 18.16 44.67 -8.08
N LYS A 3 17.71 44.63 -6.82
CA LYS A 3 16.76 43.62 -6.29
C LYS A 3 15.35 44.24 -6.34
N ASN A 4 14.39 43.56 -6.97
CA ASN A 4 12.95 43.85 -6.90
C ASN A 4 12.32 42.61 -6.24
N LEU A 5 11.80 42.57 -5.01
CA LEU A 5 11.01 43.47 -4.18
C LEU A 5 9.69 43.92 -4.83
N THR A 6 8.68 43.04 -4.79
CA THR A 6 7.33 43.48 -4.46
C THR A 6 6.62 42.40 -3.64
N GLN A 7 6.44 42.74 -2.38
CA GLN A 7 5.64 42.07 -1.36
C GLN A 7 4.19 42.52 -1.54
N THR A 8 3.26 41.61 -1.79
CA THR A 8 1.82 41.92 -1.73
C THR A 8 1.25 41.37 -0.45
N LEU A 9 1.18 42.26 0.53
CA LEU A 9 0.42 42.14 1.76
C LEU A 9 -1.08 42.21 1.40
N PHE A 10 -1.87 41.20 1.76
CA PHE A 10 -3.33 41.35 1.85
C PHE A 10 -3.74 41.08 3.29
N ALA A 11 -4.02 42.16 4.00
CA ALA A 11 -4.50 42.16 5.37
C ALA A 11 -6.03 42.01 5.41
N ALA A 12 -6.45 41.06 6.25
CA ALA A 12 -7.61 41.08 7.14
C ALA A 12 -9.02 41.35 6.57
N LEU A 13 -9.90 40.36 6.73
CA LEU A 13 -11.24 40.64 7.24
C LEU A 13 -11.58 39.70 8.39
N PHE A 14 -11.75 40.31 9.56
CA PHE A 14 -12.28 39.73 10.77
C PHE A 14 -13.70 39.18 10.55
N PHE A 15 -13.97 37.96 11.00
CA PHE A 15 -15.30 37.60 11.48
C PHE A 15 -15.16 36.76 12.75
N ALA A 16 -15.21 37.45 13.89
CA ALA A 16 -15.44 36.83 15.18
C ALA A 16 -16.95 36.69 15.36
N LEU A 17 -17.45 35.45 15.43
CA LEU A 17 -18.80 35.18 15.92
C LEU A 17 -18.69 34.26 17.13
N LEU A 18 -18.78 34.87 18.31
CA LEU A 18 -18.97 34.18 19.59
C LEU A 18 -20.45 33.82 19.71
N ILE A 19 -20.79 32.53 19.79
CA ILE A 19 -22.10 32.08 20.28
C ILE A 19 -21.90 31.03 21.37
N ALA A 20 -22.09 31.53 22.60
CA ALA A 20 -22.62 30.93 23.81
C ALA A 20 -22.61 29.40 23.98
N CYS A 21 -21.96 28.95 25.06
CA CYS A 21 -22.26 27.69 25.73
C CYS A 21 -23.71 27.68 26.25
N GLY A 22 -24.47 26.64 25.88
CA GLY A 22 -25.79 26.33 26.41
C GLY A 22 -25.99 24.82 26.50
N THR A 23 -26.15 24.34 27.73
CA THR A 23 -26.25 22.94 28.18
C THR A 23 -27.50 22.19 27.64
N LYS A 24 -27.27 20.95 27.17
CA LYS A 24 -28.12 19.75 27.30
C LYS A 24 -29.41 19.67 26.45
N LYS A 25 -29.48 18.70 25.52
CA LYS A 25 -30.25 17.44 25.65
C LYS A 25 -30.06 16.57 24.40
N GLU A 26 -29.64 15.32 24.62
CA GLU A 26 -29.71 14.25 23.62
C GLU A 26 -31.16 14.05 23.15
N THR A 27 -31.35 13.85 21.85
CA THR A 27 -32.47 13.11 21.27
C THR A 27 -32.04 12.59 19.89
N THR A 28 -31.72 11.30 19.90
CA THR A 28 -31.95 10.30 18.85
C THR A 28 -32.64 10.80 17.59
N ALA A 29 -31.86 10.94 16.52
CA ALA A 29 -32.36 10.79 15.16
C ALA A 29 -31.86 9.44 14.65
N THR A 30 -32.80 8.51 14.56
CA THR A 30 -32.69 7.24 13.86
C THR A 30 -32.48 7.53 12.37
N GLU A 31 -31.22 7.57 11.95
CA GLU A 31 -30.85 7.21 10.59
C GLU A 31 -30.29 5.79 10.64
N THR A 32 -31.14 4.85 10.23
CA THR A 32 -30.73 3.49 9.88
C THR A 32 -29.92 3.58 8.58
N ALA A 33 -28.70 4.10 8.67
CA ALA A 33 -27.63 3.66 7.80
C ALA A 33 -27.18 2.31 8.37
N THR A 34 -27.74 1.24 7.83
CA THR A 34 -27.14 -0.09 7.93
C THR A 34 -25.80 -0.01 7.18
N ASP A 35 -24.79 0.53 7.86
CA ASP A 35 -23.39 0.30 7.55
C ASP A 35 -23.11 -1.15 7.96
N SER A 36 -23.38 -2.06 7.04
CA SER A 36 -22.93 -3.45 7.12
C SER A 36 -21.42 -3.50 6.89
N THR A 37 -20.63 -2.83 7.73
CA THR A 37 -19.18 -3.03 7.79
C THR A 37 -18.85 -3.66 9.13
N SER A 38 -19.29 -4.91 9.28
CA SER A 38 -18.90 -5.79 10.39
C SER A 38 -18.93 -7.22 9.88
N ALA A 39 -17.94 -7.56 9.06
CA ALA A 39 -17.37 -8.89 9.07
C ALA A 39 -15.88 -8.65 9.28
N ASP A 40 -15.36 -9.15 10.40
CA ASP A 40 -13.95 -9.13 10.75
C ASP A 40 -13.13 -9.75 9.62
N ALA A 41 -12.75 -8.94 8.63
CA ALA A 41 -11.66 -9.31 7.76
C ALA A 41 -10.44 -9.20 8.64
N ASP A 42 -9.89 -10.35 9.08
CA ASP A 42 -8.52 -10.37 9.57
C ASP A 42 -7.70 -9.55 8.57
N GLU A 43 -7.10 -8.45 9.03
CA GLU A 43 -6.26 -7.60 8.21
C GLU A 43 -4.81 -8.08 8.36
N TRP A 44 -4.13 -8.32 7.25
CA TRP A 44 -2.69 -8.53 7.25
C TRP A 44 -2.00 -7.26 6.79
N LYS A 45 -1.97 -6.24 7.66
CA LYS A 45 -1.51 -4.89 7.32
C LYS A 45 -0.20 -4.84 6.49
N ALA A 46 0.79 -5.65 6.84
CA ALA A 46 2.07 -5.67 6.11
C ALA A 46 1.96 -6.21 4.67
N MET A 47 1.00 -7.11 4.41
CA MET A 47 0.63 -7.53 3.06
C MET A 47 0.02 -6.37 2.27
N ASP A 48 -0.89 -5.60 2.88
CA ASP A 48 -1.53 -4.45 2.23
C ASP A 48 -0.53 -3.33 1.93
N ASP A 49 0.36 -3.04 2.88
CA ASP A 49 1.43 -2.05 2.70
C ASP A 49 2.35 -2.44 1.53
N PHE A 50 2.70 -3.72 1.40
CA PHE A 50 3.47 -4.21 0.25
C PHE A 50 2.66 -4.15 -1.05
N HIS A 51 1.39 -4.57 -1.00
CA HIS A 51 0.49 -4.58 -2.16
C HIS A 51 0.35 -3.19 -2.78
N MET A 52 0.22 -2.13 -1.99
CA MET A 52 0.12 -0.76 -2.51
C MET A 52 1.29 -0.41 -3.43
N ILE A 53 2.52 -0.66 -2.99
CA ILE A 53 3.72 -0.35 -3.76
C ILE A 53 3.84 -1.29 -4.97
N MET A 54 3.49 -2.57 -4.79
CA MET A 54 3.50 -3.56 -5.88
C MET A 54 2.51 -3.19 -6.99
N ALA A 55 1.28 -2.80 -6.64
CA ALA A 55 0.25 -2.40 -7.60
C ALA A 55 0.66 -1.14 -8.38
N GLU A 56 1.18 -0.13 -7.68
CA GLU A 56 1.71 1.09 -8.31
C GLU A 56 2.92 0.82 -9.23
N SER A 57 3.68 -0.24 -8.96
CA SER A 57 4.82 -0.65 -9.78
C SER A 57 4.39 -1.49 -10.99
N PHE A 58 3.50 -2.47 -10.78
CA PHE A 58 3.17 -3.49 -11.77
C PHE A 58 2.05 -3.07 -12.73
N HIS A 59 0.97 -2.44 -12.27
CA HIS A 59 -0.17 -2.14 -13.14
C HIS A 59 0.20 -1.20 -14.31
N PRO A 60 1.00 -0.13 -14.14
CA PRO A 60 1.46 0.67 -15.28
C PRO A 60 2.23 -0.14 -16.32
N PHE A 61 3.04 -1.10 -15.87
CA PHE A 61 3.74 -2.04 -16.75
C PHE A 61 2.75 -2.99 -17.45
N LYS A 62 1.82 -3.59 -16.70
CA LYS A 62 0.82 -4.52 -17.22
C LYS A 62 -0.09 -3.87 -18.27
N ASP A 63 -0.49 -2.63 -18.04
CA ASP A 63 -1.52 -1.95 -18.84
C ASP A 63 -0.91 -1.21 -20.04
N SER A 64 0.33 -0.75 -19.93
CA SER A 64 0.93 0.14 -20.94
C SER A 64 2.42 -0.07 -21.22
N ALA A 65 3.02 -1.16 -20.70
CA ALA A 65 4.46 -1.42 -20.72
C ALA A 65 5.32 -0.31 -20.06
N ASN A 66 4.70 0.57 -19.25
CA ASN A 66 5.40 1.66 -18.58
C ASN A 66 6.15 1.16 -17.34
N LEU A 67 7.45 0.95 -17.49
CA LEU A 67 8.34 0.51 -16.40
C LEU A 67 8.86 1.66 -15.52
N ALA A 68 8.60 2.92 -15.84
CA ALA A 68 9.14 4.05 -15.08
C ALA A 68 8.75 4.02 -13.58
N PRO A 69 7.49 3.70 -13.20
CA PRO A 69 7.11 3.57 -11.79
C PRO A 69 7.86 2.44 -11.08
N ALA A 70 7.94 1.26 -11.69
CA ALA A 70 8.65 0.12 -11.12
C ALA A 70 10.13 0.41 -10.88
N LYS A 71 10.79 1.10 -11.82
CA LYS A 71 12.19 1.54 -11.67
C LYS A 71 12.35 2.55 -10.53
N ALA A 72 11.44 3.50 -10.40
CA ALA A 72 11.48 4.50 -9.33
C ALA A 72 11.20 3.91 -7.93
N LYS A 73 10.37 2.86 -7.85
CA LYS A 73 9.93 2.23 -6.60
C LYS A 73 10.73 1.00 -6.18
N ALA A 74 11.73 0.57 -6.95
CA ALA A 74 12.47 -0.66 -6.69
C ALA A 74 13.07 -0.73 -5.27
N ALA A 75 13.64 0.37 -4.77
CA ALA A 75 14.17 0.43 -3.40
C ALA A 75 13.05 0.38 -2.33
N GLU A 76 11.89 0.98 -2.62
CA GLU A 76 10.72 0.98 -1.75
C GLU A 76 10.13 -0.44 -1.63
N LEU A 77 10.05 -1.18 -2.74
CA LEU A 77 9.65 -2.59 -2.77
C LEU A 77 10.58 -3.46 -1.92
N ALA A 78 11.90 -3.29 -2.04
CA ALA A 78 12.87 -4.05 -1.24
C ALA A 78 12.73 -3.76 0.26
N ALA A 79 12.59 -2.49 0.63
CA ALA A 79 12.40 -2.09 2.02
C ALA A 79 11.07 -2.63 2.59
N SER A 80 9.99 -2.56 1.81
CA SER A 80 8.67 -3.08 2.22
C SER A 80 8.68 -4.60 2.41
N ALA A 81 9.33 -5.37 1.52
CA ALA A 81 9.47 -6.82 1.69
C ALA A 81 10.30 -7.19 2.93
N GLU A 82 11.36 -6.43 3.23
CA GLU A 82 12.13 -6.60 4.46
C GLU A 82 11.30 -6.31 5.72
N GLN A 83 10.51 -5.23 5.70
CA GLN A 83 9.59 -4.91 6.79
C GLN A 83 8.51 -5.98 6.97
N TRP A 84 7.95 -6.50 5.88
CA TRP A 84 6.94 -7.54 5.92
C TRP A 84 7.48 -8.84 6.52
N LEU A 85 8.69 -9.26 6.12
CA LEU A 85 9.35 -10.42 6.71
C LEU A 85 9.64 -10.26 8.22
N ALA A 86 9.95 -9.04 8.67
CA ALA A 86 10.24 -8.75 10.06
C ALA A 86 8.98 -8.58 10.93
N ALA A 87 7.81 -8.34 10.32
CA ALA A 87 6.57 -8.14 11.03
C ALA A 87 6.04 -9.45 11.66
N PRO A 88 5.31 -9.38 12.79
CA PRO A 88 4.60 -10.54 13.31
C PRO A 88 3.65 -11.14 12.27
N LEU A 89 3.75 -12.44 12.05
CA LEU A 89 2.83 -13.16 11.16
C LEU A 89 1.53 -13.47 11.91
N PRO A 90 0.36 -13.23 11.30
CA PRO A 90 -0.90 -13.69 11.86
C PRO A 90 -0.92 -15.22 11.96
N GLU A 91 -1.62 -15.75 12.96
CA GLU A 91 -1.57 -17.17 13.33
C GLU A 91 -1.85 -18.12 12.15
N LYS A 92 -2.88 -17.83 11.35
CA LYS A 92 -3.28 -18.68 10.21
C LYS A 92 -2.22 -18.83 9.10
N VAL A 93 -1.27 -17.89 9.01
CA VAL A 93 -0.17 -17.93 8.04
C VAL A 93 1.21 -18.03 8.70
N ASN A 94 1.28 -18.18 10.03
CA ASN A 94 2.54 -18.30 10.76
C ASN A 94 3.11 -19.73 10.66
N ASN A 95 3.48 -20.12 9.45
CA ASN A 95 4.05 -21.43 9.14
C ASN A 95 5.36 -21.28 8.32
N ALA A 96 6.12 -22.37 8.21
CA ALA A 96 7.43 -22.36 7.56
C ALA A 96 7.36 -22.05 6.05
N ASN A 97 6.26 -22.43 5.37
CA ASN A 97 6.11 -22.18 3.94
C ASN A 97 5.95 -20.68 3.65
N VAL A 98 5.08 -19.99 4.38
CA VAL A 98 4.88 -18.54 4.25
C VAL A 98 6.14 -17.76 4.60
N LYS A 99 6.85 -18.15 5.67
CA LYS A 99 8.15 -17.55 6.03
C LYS A 99 9.17 -17.68 4.90
N ALA A 100 9.31 -18.87 4.31
CA ALA A 100 10.23 -19.10 3.20
C ALA A 100 9.85 -18.27 1.95
N LYS A 101 8.56 -18.10 1.66
CA LYS A 101 8.08 -17.25 0.56
C LYS A 101 8.41 -15.77 0.81
N LEU A 102 8.23 -15.27 2.03
CA LEU A 102 8.61 -13.89 2.40
C LEU A 102 10.12 -13.67 2.32
N GLU A 103 10.94 -14.64 2.74
CA GLU A 103 12.40 -14.59 2.58
C GLU A 103 12.79 -14.52 1.10
N ALA A 104 12.19 -15.37 0.26
CA ALA A 104 12.42 -15.36 -1.18
C ALA A 104 11.99 -14.03 -1.83
N LEU A 105 10.83 -13.49 -1.43
CA LEU A 105 10.33 -12.19 -1.90
C LEU A 105 11.31 -11.08 -1.51
N LYS A 106 11.82 -11.07 -0.28
CA LYS A 106 12.84 -10.11 0.18
C LYS A 106 14.12 -10.19 -0.65
N ILE A 107 14.61 -11.40 -0.93
CA ILE A 107 15.81 -11.60 -1.76
C ILE A 107 15.59 -11.05 -3.17
N LYS A 108 14.45 -11.38 -3.80
CA LYS A 108 14.18 -10.97 -5.18
C LYS A 108 13.88 -9.48 -5.32
N THR A 109 13.16 -8.88 -4.39
CA THR A 109 12.94 -7.42 -4.37
C THR A 109 14.27 -6.68 -4.17
N THR A 110 15.16 -7.20 -3.31
CA THR A 110 16.53 -6.67 -3.17
C THR A 110 17.32 -6.76 -4.47
N ALA A 111 17.27 -7.91 -5.17
CA ALA A 111 17.92 -8.07 -6.47
C ALA A 111 17.31 -7.16 -7.55
N PHE A 112 15.98 -6.95 -7.50
CA PHE A 112 15.27 -6.08 -8.43
C PHE A 112 15.75 -4.63 -8.38
N VAL A 113 16.28 -4.15 -7.25
CA VAL A 113 16.93 -2.82 -7.18
C VAL A 113 18.02 -2.66 -8.23
N GLU A 114 18.86 -3.68 -8.45
CA GLU A 114 19.88 -3.63 -9.49
C GLU A 114 19.26 -3.90 -10.87
N THR A 115 18.41 -4.92 -10.99
CA THR A 115 17.72 -5.25 -12.26
C THR A 115 16.99 -4.04 -12.84
N SER A 116 16.35 -3.23 -12.01
CA SER A 116 15.58 -2.05 -12.41
C SER A 116 16.41 -0.98 -13.13
N LYS A 117 17.74 -0.99 -12.97
CA LYS A 117 18.66 -0.08 -13.66
C LYS A 117 18.98 -0.52 -15.09
N SER A 118 18.60 -1.74 -15.46
CA SER A 118 18.83 -2.29 -16.80
C SER A 118 18.15 -1.43 -17.87
N THR A 119 18.83 -1.30 -19.01
CA THR A 119 18.27 -0.74 -20.25
C THR A 119 17.48 -1.76 -21.04
N ASP A 120 17.57 -3.05 -20.70
CA ASP A 120 16.74 -4.10 -21.27
C ASP A 120 15.40 -4.17 -20.51
N ASP A 121 14.37 -3.60 -21.11
CA ASP A 121 13.04 -3.53 -20.53
C ASP A 121 12.39 -4.93 -20.38
N LYS A 122 12.77 -5.91 -21.21
CA LYS A 122 12.26 -7.28 -21.05
C LYS A 122 12.77 -7.88 -19.73
N VAL A 123 14.06 -7.68 -19.43
CA VAL A 123 14.67 -8.16 -18.18
C VAL A 123 13.99 -7.53 -16.95
N VAL A 124 13.68 -6.23 -17.00
CA VAL A 124 12.97 -5.54 -15.91
C VAL A 124 11.53 -6.04 -15.79
N GLY A 125 10.81 -6.17 -16.91
CA GLY A 125 9.42 -6.63 -16.93
C GLY A 125 9.25 -8.07 -16.45
N ASP A 126 10.14 -8.98 -16.86
CA ASP A 126 10.14 -10.38 -16.41
C ASP A 126 10.35 -10.45 -14.89
N ALA A 127 11.34 -9.71 -14.36
CA ALA A 127 11.61 -9.68 -12.93
C ALA A 127 10.46 -9.06 -12.12
N LEU A 128 9.85 -7.98 -12.62
CA LEU A 128 8.70 -7.36 -11.96
C LEU A 128 7.48 -8.28 -11.95
N THR A 129 7.25 -9.04 -13.03
CA THR A 129 6.18 -10.04 -13.10
C THR A 129 6.40 -11.14 -12.07
N GLU A 130 7.63 -11.64 -11.93
CA GLU A 130 7.96 -12.64 -10.92
C GLU A 130 7.66 -12.14 -9.48
N LEU A 131 7.98 -10.88 -9.17
CA LEU A 131 7.66 -10.29 -7.86
C LEU A 131 6.14 -10.22 -7.61
N HIS A 132 5.38 -9.83 -8.63
CA HIS A 132 3.93 -9.76 -8.56
C HIS A 132 3.31 -11.14 -8.35
N ASP A 133 3.78 -12.16 -9.06
CA ASP A 133 3.27 -13.52 -8.93
C ASP A 133 3.56 -14.10 -7.54
N MET A 134 4.75 -13.86 -6.99
CA MET A 134 5.08 -14.25 -5.62
C MET A 134 4.23 -13.55 -4.56
N PHE A 135 3.85 -12.29 -4.80
CA PHE A 135 2.89 -11.60 -3.95
C PHE A 135 1.53 -12.30 -3.98
N HIS A 136 1.03 -12.69 -5.16
CA HIS A 136 -0.22 -13.44 -5.27
C HIS A 136 -0.17 -14.79 -4.57
N GLU A 137 0.95 -15.51 -4.60
CA GLU A 137 1.09 -16.76 -3.84
C GLU A 137 0.97 -16.54 -2.33
N LEU A 138 1.51 -15.44 -1.80
CA LEU A 138 1.38 -15.06 -0.38
C LEU A 138 -0.05 -14.63 -0.04
N GLN A 139 -0.68 -13.87 -0.93
CA GLN A 139 -2.08 -13.46 -0.83
C GLN A 139 -3.03 -14.67 -0.87
N GLU A 140 -2.76 -15.66 -1.73
CA GLU A 140 -3.51 -16.90 -1.78
C GLU A 140 -3.38 -17.67 -0.46
N ALA A 141 -2.17 -17.78 0.11
CA ALA A 141 -2.00 -18.40 1.42
C ALA A 141 -2.80 -17.69 2.53
N TRP A 142 -2.96 -16.37 2.44
CA TRP A 142 -3.78 -15.58 3.36
C TRP A 142 -5.27 -15.90 3.27
N TYR A 143 -5.79 -15.98 2.05
CA TYR A 143 -7.22 -16.19 1.80
C TYR A 143 -7.65 -17.66 1.79
N ALA A 144 -6.75 -18.59 1.46
CA ALA A 144 -7.02 -20.03 1.49
C ALA A 144 -7.37 -20.54 2.90
N GLY A 145 -6.87 -19.86 3.95
CA GLY A 145 -7.25 -20.13 5.35
C GLY A 145 -8.70 -19.73 5.70
N HIS A 146 -9.43 -19.06 4.80
CA HIS A 146 -10.80 -18.57 5.04
C HIS A 146 -11.89 -19.41 4.33
N GLY A 147 -11.54 -20.55 3.75
CA GLY A 147 -12.45 -21.63 3.30
C GLY A 147 -13.78 -21.21 2.67
N GLU A 148 -13.87 -21.24 1.34
CA GLU A 148 -14.77 -22.15 0.60
C GLU A 148 -14.52 -22.01 -0.91
N HIS A 149 -14.32 -23.16 -1.57
CA HIS A 149 -14.30 -23.27 -3.01
C HIS A 149 -15.67 -22.88 -3.57
N HIS A 150 -15.71 -21.86 -4.42
CA HIS A 150 -16.79 -21.69 -5.39
C HIS A 150 -16.18 -21.60 -6.80
N HIS A 151 -16.13 -22.76 -7.45
CA HIS A 151 -16.19 -22.86 -8.91
C HIS A 151 -17.66 -22.82 -9.35
#